data_AF-A0A7S4P6C3-F1
#
_entry.id   AF-A0A7S4P6C3-F1
#
_cell.length_a   1.000
_cell.length_b   1.000
_cell.length_c   1.000
_cell.angle_alpha   90.00
_cell.angle_beta   90.00
_cell.angle_gamma   90.00
#
_symmetry.space_group_name_H-M   'P 1'
#
loop_
_entity.id
_entity.type
_entity.pdbx_description
1 polymer ?
#
loop_
_entity_poly.entity_id
_entity_poly.type
_entity_poly.pdbx_seq_one_letter_code
_entity_poly.pdbx_strand_id
1 'polypeptide(L)'
;PVPSPSPSPSPVPSSSPSPSRGRMRRPEISHINGEQRTVFFEDGTKEEDVDAILLCTGYHYFYPFLRKYVRHQWEEEETEWLEKELKEEGFNDKENEKEKEKEIEKEGEEETITVLNDVVSPLHLHLLPRPPLFPSYSISLLPSVSFVGLPSRVAPFSLIHFQARLIAFLLSQSSQSSPLSFPLSLPSFFLGKEEEEEEEEEVAETGDGHRLGPVQLEYVKKVAKKGDCLEEYNSFFLPI
;
A
#
# COMPACT_ATOMS: atom_id res chain seq x y z
N PRO A 1 -11.32 -28.36 -51.39
CA PRO A 1 -12.32 -28.73 -50.35
C PRO A 1 -11.85 -28.25 -48.97
N VAL A 2 -12.44 -27.16 -48.50
CA VAL A 2 -12.11 -26.55 -47.20
C VAL A 2 -12.85 -27.34 -46.11
N PRO A 3 -12.22 -27.73 -44.98
CA PRO A 3 -12.93 -28.38 -43.90
C PRO A 3 -13.87 -27.38 -43.21
N SER A 4 -15.10 -27.81 -42.96
CA SER A 4 -16.12 -27.05 -42.23
C SER A 4 -15.68 -26.80 -40.78
N PRO A 5 -15.93 -25.60 -40.21
CA PRO A 5 -15.55 -25.29 -38.83
C PRO A 5 -16.35 -26.13 -37.83
N SER A 6 -15.66 -26.60 -36.80
CA SER A 6 -16.21 -27.33 -35.64
C SER A 6 -17.23 -26.47 -34.87
N PRO A 7 -18.29 -27.07 -34.28
CA PRO A 7 -19.27 -26.33 -33.50
C PRO A 7 -18.63 -25.69 -32.27
N SER A 8 -19.01 -24.44 -32.00
CA SER A 8 -18.57 -23.68 -30.81
C SER A 8 -18.98 -24.40 -29.52
N PRO A 9 -18.15 -24.31 -28.45
CA PRO A 9 -18.52 -24.88 -27.16
C PRO A 9 -19.76 -24.17 -26.62
N SER A 10 -20.75 -24.95 -26.19
CA SER A 10 -21.94 -24.43 -25.54
C SER A 10 -21.53 -23.68 -24.26
N PRO A 11 -22.18 -22.55 -23.92
CA PRO A 11 -21.87 -21.83 -22.69
C PRO A 11 -22.13 -22.75 -21.49
N VAL A 12 -21.10 -22.95 -20.68
CA VAL A 12 -21.21 -23.58 -19.36
C VAL A 12 -22.22 -22.76 -18.55
N PRO A 13 -23.29 -23.37 -18.01
CA PRO A 13 -24.22 -22.64 -17.16
C PRO A 13 -23.46 -22.16 -15.91
N SER A 14 -23.48 -20.85 -15.70
CA SER A 14 -23.00 -20.18 -14.49
C SER A 14 -23.94 -20.46 -13.31
N SER A 15 -24.07 -21.72 -12.91
CA SER A 15 -24.73 -22.04 -11.65
C SER A 15 -23.78 -21.66 -10.51
N SER A 16 -24.05 -20.53 -9.87
CA SER A 16 -23.57 -20.30 -8.52
C SER A 16 -23.94 -21.51 -7.66
N PRO A 17 -23.04 -22.02 -6.81
CA PRO A 17 -23.38 -23.15 -5.94
C PRO A 17 -24.57 -22.73 -5.06
N SER A 18 -25.62 -23.53 -5.08
CA SER A 18 -26.79 -23.34 -4.22
C SER A 18 -26.30 -23.17 -2.77
N PRO A 19 -26.78 -22.16 -2.01
CA PRO A 19 -26.32 -21.96 -0.64
C PRO A 19 -26.53 -23.24 0.16
N SER A 20 -25.45 -23.77 0.72
CA SER A 20 -25.51 -24.89 1.67
C SER A 20 -26.50 -24.55 2.78
N ARG A 21 -27.33 -25.51 3.22
CA ARG A 21 -28.25 -25.33 4.36
C ARG A 21 -27.53 -24.63 5.52
N GLY A 22 -28.16 -23.59 6.07
CA GLY A 22 -27.69 -22.89 7.27
C GLY A 22 -26.76 -21.70 7.04
N ARG A 23 -26.52 -21.26 5.80
CA ARG A 23 -25.75 -20.03 5.51
C ARG A 23 -26.65 -18.93 4.99
N MET A 24 -26.71 -17.82 5.69
CA MET A 24 -27.43 -16.62 5.27
C MET A 24 -26.44 -15.48 5.08
N ARG A 25 -26.48 -14.83 3.91
CA ARG A 25 -25.75 -13.59 3.68
C ARG A 25 -26.60 -12.44 4.20
N ARG A 26 -25.95 -11.51 4.91
CA ARG A 26 -26.56 -10.28 5.43
C ARG A 26 -25.83 -9.07 4.83
N PRO A 27 -26.46 -7.89 4.78
CA PRO A 27 -25.79 -6.66 4.39
C PRO A 27 -24.77 -6.21 5.45
N GLU A 28 -24.16 -5.05 5.23
CA GLU A 28 -23.27 -4.42 6.20
C GLU A 28 -23.98 -4.20 7.55
N ILE A 29 -23.20 -4.31 8.63
CA ILE A 29 -23.67 -4.11 9.99
C ILE A 29 -23.75 -2.61 10.24
N SER A 30 -24.91 -2.12 10.67
CA SER A 30 -25.08 -0.72 11.06
C SER A 30 -24.66 -0.49 12.51
N HIS A 31 -25.12 -1.35 13.43
CA HIS A 31 -24.73 -1.33 14.83
C HIS A 31 -25.07 -2.66 15.54
N ILE A 32 -24.51 -2.85 16.74
CA ILE A 32 -24.70 -4.03 17.56
C ILE A 32 -25.28 -3.61 18.90
N ASN A 33 -26.37 -4.24 19.33
CA ASN A 33 -26.88 -4.14 20.69
C ASN A 33 -26.43 -5.37 21.50
N GLY A 34 -25.40 -5.17 22.32
CA GLY A 34 -24.82 -6.25 23.14
C GLY A 34 -25.75 -6.77 24.23
N GLU A 35 -26.61 -5.92 24.81
CA GLU A 35 -27.54 -6.32 25.88
C GLU A 35 -28.62 -7.27 25.35
N GLN A 36 -29.11 -6.98 24.13
CA GLN A 36 -30.13 -7.77 23.46
C GLN A 36 -29.55 -8.90 22.61
N ARG A 37 -28.22 -8.97 22.47
CA ARG A 37 -27.51 -9.89 21.57
C ARG A 37 -28.03 -9.79 20.13
N THR A 38 -28.26 -8.56 19.67
CA THR A 38 -28.91 -8.27 18.39
C THR A 38 -27.97 -7.49 17.48
N VAL A 39 -27.85 -7.94 16.23
CA VAL A 39 -27.11 -7.26 15.17
C VAL A 39 -28.11 -6.62 14.22
N PHE A 40 -27.94 -5.32 13.95
CA PHE A 40 -28.76 -4.57 13.01
C PHE A 40 -27.97 -4.32 11.72
N PHE A 41 -28.65 -4.40 10.58
CA PHE A 41 -28.05 -4.23 9.27
C PHE A 41 -28.55 -2.97 8.58
N GLU A 42 -27.81 -2.50 7.58
CA GLU A 42 -28.12 -1.28 6.81
C GLU A 42 -29.47 -1.34 6.06
N ASP A 43 -29.97 -2.54 5.73
CA ASP A 43 -31.29 -2.72 5.10
C ASP A 43 -32.45 -2.64 6.09
N GLY A 44 -32.18 -2.33 7.37
CA GLY A 44 -33.15 -2.28 8.46
C GLY A 44 -33.52 -3.64 9.02
N THR A 45 -32.98 -4.74 8.49
CA THR A 45 -33.17 -6.08 9.09
C THR A 45 -32.32 -6.25 10.35
N LYS A 46 -32.66 -7.24 11.16
CA LYS A 46 -31.91 -7.60 12.37
C LYS A 46 -31.80 -9.11 12.53
N GLU A 47 -30.78 -9.53 13.27
CA GLU A 47 -30.60 -10.89 13.75
C GLU A 47 -30.49 -10.87 15.28
N GLU A 48 -31.30 -11.67 15.95
CA GLU A 48 -31.36 -11.79 17.41
C GLU A 48 -30.63 -13.08 17.86
N ASP A 49 -30.40 -13.21 19.16
CA ASP A 49 -29.76 -14.39 19.77
C ASP A 49 -28.38 -14.74 19.19
N VAL A 50 -27.60 -13.73 18.77
CA VAL A 50 -26.26 -13.96 18.23
C VAL A 50 -25.32 -14.42 19.36
N ASP A 51 -24.69 -15.59 19.21
CA ASP A 51 -23.74 -16.15 20.18
C ASP A 51 -22.33 -15.58 20.01
N ALA A 52 -21.90 -15.36 18.77
CA ALA A 52 -20.55 -14.93 18.46
C ALA A 52 -20.52 -14.06 17.20
N ILE A 53 -19.64 -13.07 17.23
CA ILE A 53 -19.29 -12.25 16.06
C ILE A 53 -17.81 -12.47 15.80
N LEU A 54 -17.49 -13.01 14.63
CA LEU A 54 -16.11 -13.21 14.18
C LEU A 54 -15.76 -12.12 13.17
N LEU A 55 -14.88 -11.19 13.55
CA LEU A 55 -14.39 -10.14 12.67
C LEU A 55 -13.36 -10.71 11.70
N CYS A 56 -13.73 -10.76 10.42
CA CYS A 56 -12.87 -11.20 9.31
C CYS A 56 -12.58 -10.05 8.34
N THR A 57 -12.43 -8.82 8.86
CA THR A 57 -12.31 -7.57 8.07
C THR A 57 -10.90 -7.29 7.55
N GLY A 58 -9.94 -8.18 7.79
CA GLY A 58 -8.56 -8.04 7.31
C GLY A 58 -7.61 -7.56 8.40
N TYR A 59 -6.53 -6.89 7.99
CA TYR A 59 -5.44 -6.43 8.84
C TYR A 59 -4.96 -5.07 8.36
N HIS A 60 -4.39 -4.29 9.29
CA HIS A 60 -3.75 -3.02 9.00
C HIS A 60 -2.23 -3.13 8.93
N TYR A 61 -1.58 -2.28 8.12
CA TYR A 61 -0.13 -2.16 8.15
C TYR A 61 0.34 -1.56 9.48
N PHE A 62 1.35 -2.19 10.09
CA PHE A 62 1.85 -1.75 11.39
C PHE A 62 3.37 -1.90 11.47
N TYR A 63 4.07 -0.76 11.61
CA TYR A 63 5.52 -0.68 11.67
C TYR A 63 5.97 0.05 12.96
N PRO A 64 5.83 -0.58 14.14
CA PRO A 64 6.08 0.09 15.43
C PRO A 64 7.51 0.60 15.59
N PHE A 65 8.46 -0.04 14.90
CA PHE A 65 9.87 0.33 14.90
C PHE A 65 10.17 1.58 14.04
N LEU A 66 9.25 1.99 13.18
CA LEU A 66 9.39 3.18 12.35
C LEU A 66 8.65 4.40 12.90
N ARG A 67 8.01 4.34 14.08
CA ARG A 67 7.24 5.48 14.65
C ARG A 67 7.96 6.84 14.65
N LYS A 68 9.29 6.86 14.76
CA LYS A 68 10.08 8.11 14.68
C LYS A 68 10.17 8.71 13.28
N TYR A 69 9.93 7.88 12.27
CA TYR A 69 10.08 8.17 10.84
C TYR A 69 8.78 7.97 10.07
N VAL A 70 7.73 7.51 10.75
CA VAL A 70 6.43 7.16 10.20
C VAL A 70 5.32 7.77 11.02
N ARG A 71 4.57 8.67 10.39
CA ARG A 71 3.32 9.23 10.94
C ARG A 71 2.22 8.17 10.79
N HIS A 72 1.55 7.86 11.91
CA HIS A 72 0.40 6.97 11.94
C HIS A 72 -0.89 7.79 12.14
N GLN A 73 -1.98 7.44 11.43
CA GLN A 73 -3.31 8.06 11.61
C GLN A 73 -3.78 8.14 13.06
N TRP A 74 -3.34 7.20 13.89
CA TRP A 74 -3.80 7.05 15.27
C TRP A 74 -3.24 8.14 16.19
N GLU A 75 -2.26 8.92 15.73
CA GLU A 75 -1.73 10.08 16.46
C GLU A 75 -2.53 11.36 16.17
N GLU A 76 -3.28 11.45 15.06
CA GLU A 76 -4.10 12.63 14.72
C GLU A 76 -5.24 12.84 15.72
N GLU A 77 -5.90 11.76 16.16
CA GLU A 77 -6.96 11.81 17.17
C GLU A 77 -6.44 12.25 18.56
N GLU A 78 -5.19 11.91 18.90
CA GLU A 78 -4.55 12.28 20.17
C GLU A 78 -4.09 13.75 20.15
N THR A 79 -3.56 14.23 19.01
CA THR A 79 -3.22 15.65 18.82
C THR A 79 -4.44 16.56 18.79
N GLU A 80 -5.53 16.12 18.15
CA GLU A 80 -6.77 16.89 18.09
C GLU A 80 -7.42 17.02 19.48
N TRP A 81 -7.26 15.99 20.33
CA TRP A 81 -7.66 16.02 21.74
C TRP A 81 -6.79 16.98 22.58
N LEU A 82 -5.46 16.91 22.45
CA LEU A 82 -4.52 17.79 23.16
C LEU A 82 -4.68 19.27 22.76
N GLU A 83 -4.88 19.56 21.48
CA GLU A 83 -5.15 20.91 21.01
C GLU A 83 -6.46 21.46 21.57
N LYS A 84 -7.48 20.61 21.70
CA LYS A 84 -8.77 20.99 22.26
C LYS A 84 -8.63 21.32 23.75
N GLU A 85 -7.84 20.56 24.50
CA GLU A 85 -7.57 20.81 25.92
C GLU A 85 -6.71 22.07 26.14
N LEU A 86 -5.69 22.31 25.30
CA LEU A 86 -4.88 23.53 25.33
C LEU A 86 -5.68 24.79 24.94
N LYS A 87 -6.64 24.67 24.00
CA LYS A 87 -7.59 25.75 23.64
C LYS A 87 -8.58 26.04 24.78
N GLU A 88 -8.91 25.05 25.60
CA GLU A 88 -9.76 25.19 26.79
C GLU A 88 -9.01 25.84 27.98
N GLU A 89 -7.68 25.70 28.08
CA GLU A 89 -6.86 26.31 29.16
C GLU A 89 -6.40 27.77 28.91
N GLY A 90 -6.81 28.41 27.81
CA GLY A 90 -6.76 29.87 27.69
C GLY A 90 -5.36 30.50 27.54
N PHE A 91 -4.41 29.83 26.88
CA PHE A 91 -3.17 30.46 26.44
C PHE A 91 -3.40 31.21 25.11
N ASN A 92 -3.12 32.51 25.07
CA ASN A 92 -3.53 33.38 23.96
C ASN A 92 -2.36 34.28 23.51
N ASP A 93 -1.33 33.68 22.93
CA ASP A 93 -0.25 34.39 22.22
C ASP A 93 -0.32 34.10 20.70
N LYS A 94 -1.45 34.51 20.11
CA LYS A 94 -1.93 34.13 18.76
C LYS A 94 -1.10 34.59 17.55
N GLU A 95 -0.02 35.34 17.75
CA GLU A 95 0.76 35.91 16.64
C GLU A 95 2.09 35.19 16.40
N ASN A 96 2.62 34.44 17.38
CA ASN A 96 3.91 33.75 17.25
C ASN A 96 3.77 32.21 17.11
N GLU A 97 2.62 31.65 17.46
CA GLU A 97 2.29 30.23 17.25
C GLU A 97 1.90 29.94 15.80
N LYS A 98 1.07 30.77 15.17
CA LYS A 98 0.57 30.51 13.80
C LYS A 98 1.63 30.58 12.71
N GLU A 99 2.71 31.32 12.91
CA GLU A 99 3.84 31.35 11.96
C GLU A 99 4.79 30.17 12.19
N LYS A 100 5.03 29.78 13.45
CA LYS A 100 5.82 28.59 13.80
C LYS A 100 5.12 27.28 13.46
N GLU A 101 3.82 27.16 13.70
CA GLU A 101 3.01 25.98 13.35
C GLU A 101 2.97 25.80 11.83
N LYS A 102 2.84 26.88 11.06
CA LYS A 102 2.87 26.82 9.59
C LYS A 102 4.25 26.51 9.01
N GLU A 103 5.34 26.92 9.67
CA GLU A 103 6.70 26.50 9.29
C GLU A 103 6.95 25.04 9.67
N ILE A 104 6.52 24.57 10.85
CA ILE A 104 6.71 23.19 11.32
C ILE A 104 5.81 22.19 10.56
N GLU A 105 4.56 22.56 10.21
CA GLU A 105 3.68 21.77 9.34
C GLU A 105 4.26 21.66 7.93
N LYS A 106 4.75 22.76 7.35
CA LYS A 106 5.40 22.72 6.02
C LYS A 106 6.74 22.00 5.99
N GLU A 107 7.52 22.04 7.07
CA GLU A 107 8.83 21.36 7.15
C GLU A 107 8.71 19.85 7.47
N GLY A 108 7.59 19.40 8.06
CA GLY A 108 7.38 17.99 8.46
C GLY A 108 6.53 17.13 7.51
N GLU A 109 5.85 17.73 6.53
CA GLU A 109 4.89 17.02 5.65
C GLU A 109 5.55 16.23 4.50
N GLU A 110 6.72 16.62 4.01
CA GLU A 110 7.29 16.01 2.78
C GLU A 110 8.33 14.90 3.01
N GLU A 111 8.75 14.65 4.26
CA GLU A 111 9.97 13.88 4.54
C GLU A 111 9.79 12.52 5.21
N THR A 112 8.58 12.13 5.60
CA THR A 112 8.39 10.90 6.37
C THR A 112 7.50 9.90 5.64
N ILE A 113 7.89 8.62 5.70
CA ILE A 113 7.06 7.54 5.17
C ILE A 113 5.79 7.52 6.00
N THR A 114 4.60 7.62 5.43
CA THR A 114 3.34 7.57 6.19
C THR A 114 2.67 6.22 6.05
N VAL A 115 1.88 5.85 7.06
CA VAL A 115 0.98 4.68 7.00
C VAL A 115 -0.43 5.18 7.27
N LEU A 116 -1.17 5.45 6.20
CA LEU A 116 -2.49 6.08 6.20
C LEU A 116 -3.46 5.22 5.40
N ASN A 117 -4.63 4.89 5.97
CA ASN A 117 -5.68 4.10 5.29
C ASN A 117 -5.16 2.79 4.65
N ASP A 118 -4.30 2.06 5.37
CA ASP A 118 -3.62 0.85 4.86
C ASP A 118 -2.74 1.07 3.62
N VAL A 119 -2.22 2.27 3.45
CA VAL A 119 -1.26 2.60 2.40
C VAL A 119 0.02 3.11 3.04
N VAL A 120 1.15 2.54 2.61
CA VAL A 120 2.50 2.99 2.93
C VAL A 120 3.00 3.89 1.79
N SER A 121 3.28 5.16 2.06
CA SER A 121 3.63 6.14 1.03
C SER A 121 4.63 7.19 1.54
N PRO A 122 5.36 7.91 0.67
CA PRO A 122 5.51 7.65 -0.76
C PRO A 122 6.51 6.50 -0.99
N LEU A 123 6.08 5.51 -1.77
CA LEU A 123 6.93 4.39 -2.18
C LEU A 123 7.01 4.30 -3.69
N HIS A 124 8.21 4.19 -4.21
CA HIS A 124 8.46 3.79 -5.57
C HIS A 124 8.35 2.27 -5.70
N LEU A 125 7.53 1.81 -6.67
CA LEU A 125 7.22 0.40 -6.92
C LEU A 125 6.74 -0.39 -5.69
N HIS A 126 6.11 0.26 -4.70
CA HIS A 126 5.74 -0.36 -3.41
C HIS A 126 6.91 -0.98 -2.64
N LEU A 127 8.14 -0.50 -2.89
CA LEU A 127 9.37 -1.10 -2.38
C LEU A 127 10.23 -0.07 -1.64
N LEU A 128 10.54 1.02 -2.32
CA LEU A 128 11.61 1.93 -1.93
C LEU A 128 10.99 3.29 -1.54
N PRO A 129 11.36 3.88 -0.40
CA PRO A 129 10.99 5.25 -0.10
C PRO A 129 11.34 6.18 -1.27
N ARG A 130 10.44 7.09 -1.64
CA ARG A 130 10.76 8.09 -2.67
C ARG A 130 11.61 9.19 -2.02
N PRO A 131 12.76 9.59 -2.61
CA PRO A 131 13.51 10.74 -2.10
C PRO A 131 12.67 12.03 -2.24
N PRO A 132 12.81 13.00 -1.30
CA PRO A 132 12.07 14.25 -1.38
C PRO A 132 12.45 15.03 -2.64
N LEU A 133 11.50 15.77 -3.20
CA LEU A 133 11.67 16.56 -4.43
C LEU A 133 12.71 17.71 -4.27
N PHE A 134 13.05 18.07 -3.03
CA PHE A 134 14.00 19.13 -2.72
C PHE A 134 15.35 18.56 -2.19
N PRO A 135 16.47 18.79 -2.90
CA PRO A 135 17.78 18.22 -2.57
C PRO A 135 18.45 18.80 -1.32
N SER A 136 17.78 19.70 -0.57
CA SER A 136 18.35 20.31 0.64
C SER A 136 18.33 19.39 1.86
N TYR A 137 17.56 18.29 1.81
CA TYR A 137 17.34 17.45 2.97
C TYR A 137 17.79 16.01 2.70
N SER A 138 18.87 15.66 3.40
CA SER A 138 19.54 14.38 3.29
C SER A 138 18.76 13.32 4.08
N ILE A 139 17.77 12.73 3.45
CA ILE A 139 17.24 11.45 3.95
C ILE A 139 18.21 10.34 3.52
N SER A 140 19.09 10.01 4.46
CA SER A 140 20.02 8.86 4.48
C SER A 140 19.29 7.51 4.60
N LEU A 141 18.06 7.37 4.06
CA LEU A 141 17.26 6.14 4.16
C LEU A 141 17.32 5.25 2.91
N LEU A 142 17.99 5.71 1.85
CA LEU A 142 18.03 4.99 0.58
C LEU A 142 19.42 4.44 0.26
N PRO A 143 19.58 3.12 0.05
CA PRO A 143 18.60 2.03 0.15
C PRO A 143 18.65 1.32 1.53
N SER A 144 18.96 2.04 2.61
CA SER A 144 19.10 1.41 3.93
C SER A 144 17.78 0.86 4.49
N VAL A 145 16.64 1.33 3.97
CA VAL A 145 15.30 0.81 4.28
C VAL A 145 14.55 0.47 3.00
N SER A 146 13.88 -0.68 2.97
CA SER A 146 13.00 -1.12 1.87
C SER A 146 11.86 -1.97 2.43
N PHE A 147 10.72 -1.92 1.77
CA PHE A 147 9.53 -2.72 2.08
C PHE A 147 9.41 -3.85 1.08
N VAL A 148 9.06 -5.05 1.54
CA VAL A 148 8.86 -6.24 0.69
C VAL A 148 7.55 -6.89 1.08
N GLY A 149 6.75 -7.27 0.10
CA GLY A 149 5.47 -7.95 0.30
C GLY A 149 4.29 -7.03 0.65
N LEU A 150 4.40 -5.71 0.44
CA LEU A 150 3.27 -4.79 0.58
C LEU A 150 2.10 -5.10 -0.38
N PRO A 151 2.33 -5.51 -1.64
CA PRO A 151 1.19 -5.69 -2.52
C PRO A 151 0.21 -6.80 -2.12
N SER A 152 -1.10 -6.53 -2.21
CA SER A 152 -2.17 -7.46 -1.85
C SER A 152 -2.93 -8.02 -3.08
N ARG A 153 -3.66 -9.13 -2.89
CA ARG A 153 -4.28 -9.93 -3.98
C ARG A 153 -3.27 -10.37 -5.04
N VAL A 154 -2.15 -10.91 -4.58
CA VAL A 154 -1.06 -11.37 -5.43
C VAL A 154 -0.71 -12.83 -5.16
N ALA A 155 0.08 -13.44 -6.04
CA ALA A 155 0.87 -14.63 -5.77
C ALA A 155 2.12 -14.21 -4.96
N PRO A 156 2.17 -14.45 -3.63
CA PRO A 156 3.14 -13.79 -2.77
C PRO A 156 4.58 -14.19 -3.06
N PHE A 157 4.84 -15.47 -3.33
CA PHE A 157 6.20 -15.97 -3.51
C PHE A 157 6.88 -15.38 -4.74
N SER A 158 6.19 -15.32 -5.87
CA SER A 158 6.72 -14.70 -7.07
C SER A 158 6.95 -13.21 -6.88
N LEU A 159 6.00 -12.51 -6.25
CA LEU A 159 6.15 -11.09 -6.01
C LEU A 159 7.36 -10.79 -5.13
N ILE A 160 7.46 -11.46 -3.98
CA ILE A 160 8.55 -11.29 -3.02
C ILE A 160 9.91 -11.64 -3.66
N HIS A 161 9.95 -12.68 -4.50
CA HIS A 161 11.17 -13.09 -5.20
C HIS A 161 11.75 -11.96 -6.09
N PHE A 162 10.93 -11.40 -6.97
CA PHE A 162 11.39 -10.34 -7.87
C PHE A 162 11.63 -9.01 -7.14
N GLN A 163 10.84 -8.70 -6.11
CA GLN A 163 11.11 -7.59 -5.20
C GLN A 163 12.49 -7.70 -4.54
N ALA A 164 12.83 -8.88 -4.01
CA ALA A 164 14.14 -9.15 -3.40
C ALA A 164 15.28 -9.08 -4.41
N ARG A 165 15.07 -9.54 -5.66
CA ARG A 165 16.03 -9.40 -6.76
C ARG A 165 16.38 -7.94 -7.03
N LEU A 166 15.38 -7.06 -7.13
CA LEU A 166 15.60 -5.62 -7.36
C LEU A 166 16.39 -4.98 -6.21
N ILE A 167 16.02 -5.25 -4.96
CA ILE A 167 16.72 -4.70 -3.79
C ILE A 167 18.19 -5.17 -3.78
N ALA A 168 18.43 -6.48 -3.98
CA ALA A 168 19.77 -7.03 -4.03
C ALA A 168 20.60 -6.43 -5.17
N PHE A 169 20.00 -6.24 -6.34
CA PHE A 169 20.63 -5.58 -7.48
C PHE A 169 21.07 -4.16 -7.10
N LEU A 170 20.17 -3.33 -6.54
CA LEU A 170 20.48 -1.96 -6.13
C LEU A 170 21.61 -1.90 -5.08
N LEU A 171 21.55 -2.77 -4.08
CA LEU A 171 22.60 -2.86 -3.05
C LEU A 171 23.95 -3.29 -3.65
N SER A 172 23.96 -4.19 -4.65
CA SER A 172 25.20 -4.62 -5.30
C SER A 172 25.90 -3.52 -6.09
N GLN A 173 25.13 -2.59 -6.67
CA GLN A 173 25.68 -1.43 -7.37
C GLN A 173 26.30 -0.42 -6.38
N SER A 174 25.73 -0.30 -5.19
CA SER A 174 26.24 0.59 -4.13
C SER A 174 27.65 0.23 -3.64
N SER A 175 27.97 -1.07 -3.61
CA SER A 175 29.26 -1.58 -3.12
C SER A 175 30.43 -1.33 -4.08
N GLN A 176 30.16 -0.95 -5.33
CA GLN A 176 31.19 -0.66 -6.34
C GLN A 176 31.62 0.82 -6.35
N SER A 177 30.83 1.69 -5.71
CA SER A 177 31.19 3.09 -5.45
C SER A 177 31.91 3.22 -4.11
N SER A 178 32.89 4.13 -4.00
CA SER A 178 33.60 4.41 -2.75
C SER A 178 32.63 4.69 -1.59
N PRO A 179 32.86 4.16 -0.37
CA PRO A 179 31.91 4.16 0.75
C PRO A 179 31.55 5.55 1.33
N LEU A 180 32.03 6.64 0.73
CA LEU A 180 31.79 8.03 1.15
C LEU A 180 31.25 8.91 0.01
N SER A 181 30.91 8.34 -1.13
CA SER A 181 30.26 9.06 -2.23
C SER A 181 28.74 8.92 -2.10
N PHE A 182 28.15 9.66 -1.16
CA PHE A 182 26.74 9.99 -1.28
C PHE A 182 26.57 11.04 -2.39
N PRO A 183 25.52 10.96 -3.22
CA PRO A 183 24.47 9.93 -3.25
C PRO A 183 24.97 8.61 -3.85
N LEU A 184 24.36 7.48 -3.45
CA LEU A 184 24.49 6.24 -4.22
C LEU A 184 24.30 6.57 -5.71
N SER A 185 25.13 5.97 -6.57
CA SER A 185 24.85 5.87 -8.00
C SER A 185 23.64 4.94 -8.21
N LEU A 186 22.47 5.40 -7.79
CA LEU A 186 21.21 4.73 -8.04
C LEU A 186 20.93 4.81 -9.54
N PRO A 187 20.34 3.75 -10.15
CA PRO A 187 19.99 3.77 -11.56
C PRO A 187 19.18 5.02 -11.90
N SER A 188 19.41 5.58 -13.09
CA SER A 188 18.76 6.83 -13.54
C SER A 188 17.23 6.77 -13.46
N PHE A 189 16.64 5.59 -13.67
CA PHE A 189 15.20 5.38 -13.49
C PHE A 189 14.71 5.67 -12.06
N PHE A 190 15.55 5.43 -11.05
CA PHE A 190 15.21 5.73 -9.66
C PHE A 190 15.37 7.23 -9.33
N LEU A 191 16.20 7.96 -10.10
CA LEU A 191 16.45 9.40 -9.97
C LEU A 191 15.68 10.25 -10.99
N GLY A 192 14.99 9.62 -11.93
CA GLY A 192 14.48 10.21 -13.14
C GLY A 192 13.30 11.13 -12.87
N LYS A 193 13.30 12.29 -13.52
CA LYS A 193 12.19 13.25 -13.58
C LYS A 193 11.19 12.85 -14.68
N GLU A 194 9.90 13.02 -14.37
CA GLU A 194 8.79 13.46 -15.25
C GLU A 194 8.30 12.55 -16.41
N GLU A 195 9.04 11.56 -16.94
CA GLU A 195 8.50 10.75 -18.07
C GLU A 195 7.62 9.53 -17.67
N GLU A 196 7.60 9.13 -16.41
CA GLU A 196 6.83 7.95 -15.93
C GLU A 196 5.67 8.31 -14.99
N GLU A 197 5.34 9.59 -14.86
CA GLU A 197 4.18 10.06 -14.09
C GLU A 197 2.86 9.58 -14.72
N GLU A 198 2.77 9.50 -16.05
CA GLU A 198 1.56 9.06 -16.76
C GLU A 198 1.27 7.54 -16.63
N GLU A 199 2.29 6.68 -16.54
CA GLU A 199 2.09 5.22 -16.36
C GLU A 199 1.86 4.82 -14.90
N GLU A 200 2.38 5.57 -13.93
CA GLU A 200 2.12 5.32 -12.50
C GLU A 200 0.76 5.88 -12.05
N GLU A 201 0.28 6.99 -12.64
CA GLU A 201 -1.07 7.52 -12.38
C GLU A 201 -2.19 6.58 -12.86
N GLU A 202 -2.05 5.94 -14.03
CA GLU A 202 -3.07 4.99 -14.53
C GLU A 202 -3.28 3.77 -13.60
N VAL A 203 -2.24 3.39 -12.83
CA VAL A 203 -2.33 2.29 -11.85
C VAL A 203 -2.74 2.79 -10.46
N ALA A 204 -2.35 4.03 -10.10
CA ALA A 204 -2.64 4.64 -8.80
C ALA A 204 -4.08 5.19 -8.67
N GLU A 205 -4.83 5.36 -9.75
CA GLU A 205 -6.23 5.81 -9.68
C GLU A 205 -7.22 4.78 -9.11
N THR A 206 -6.80 3.54 -8.87
CA THR A 206 -7.57 2.63 -8.03
C THR A 206 -7.17 2.85 -6.58
N GLY A 207 -8.03 3.49 -5.79
CA GLY A 207 -7.83 3.87 -4.38
C GLY A 207 -7.54 2.74 -3.36
N ASP A 208 -7.02 1.60 -3.82
CA ASP A 208 -6.52 0.49 -3.01
C ASP A 208 -4.97 0.49 -3.09
N GLY A 209 -4.27 1.46 -2.49
CA GLY A 209 -2.87 1.85 -2.79
C GLY A 209 -1.75 0.79 -2.83
N HIS A 210 -2.00 -0.46 -2.44
CA HIS A 210 -1.10 -1.61 -2.64
C HIS A 210 -1.78 -2.84 -3.27
N ARG A 211 -3.02 -2.76 -3.73
CA ARG A 211 -3.72 -3.91 -4.33
C ARG A 211 -3.35 -4.01 -5.81
N LEU A 212 -2.69 -5.11 -6.20
CA LEU A 212 -2.36 -5.35 -7.61
C LEU A 212 -3.38 -6.23 -8.32
N GLY A 213 -3.87 -7.31 -7.69
CA GLY A 213 -4.90 -8.15 -8.29
C GLY A 213 -4.53 -8.63 -9.71
N PRO A 214 -5.33 -8.31 -10.76
CA PRO A 214 -5.03 -8.71 -12.14
C PRO A 214 -3.71 -8.17 -12.71
N VAL A 215 -3.27 -6.96 -12.30
CA VAL A 215 -2.06 -6.31 -12.85
C VAL A 215 -0.76 -6.78 -12.20
N GLN A 216 -0.83 -7.75 -11.28
CA GLN A 216 0.33 -8.22 -10.53
C GLN A 216 1.46 -8.76 -11.42
N LEU A 217 1.15 -9.41 -12.55
CA LEU A 217 2.16 -9.98 -13.43
C LEU A 217 2.92 -8.89 -14.19
N GLU A 218 2.22 -7.84 -14.60
CA GLU A 218 2.82 -6.66 -15.24
C GLU A 218 3.74 -5.92 -14.25
N TYR A 219 3.27 -5.75 -13.01
CA TYR A 219 4.11 -5.24 -11.92
C TYR A 219 5.37 -6.09 -11.72
N VAL A 220 5.23 -7.41 -11.58
CA VAL A 220 6.37 -8.31 -11.38
C VAL A 220 7.34 -8.25 -12.57
N LYS A 221 6.83 -8.16 -13.80
CA LYS A 221 7.65 -7.97 -15.01
C LYS A 221 8.40 -6.63 -14.99
N LYS A 222 7.74 -5.53 -14.58
CA LYS A 222 8.35 -4.20 -14.41
C LYS A 222 9.48 -4.24 -13.39
N VAL A 223 9.25 -4.88 -12.24
CA VAL A 223 10.27 -5.09 -11.19
C VAL A 223 11.43 -5.96 -11.70
N ALA A 224 11.15 -7.07 -12.39
CA ALA A 224 12.16 -7.97 -12.92
C ALA A 224 13.06 -7.29 -13.96
N LYS A 225 12.48 -6.48 -14.86
CA LYS A 225 13.23 -5.68 -15.83
C LYS A 225 14.18 -4.70 -15.14
N LYS A 226 13.73 -4.05 -14.06
CA LYS A 226 14.53 -3.07 -13.31
C LYS A 226 15.59 -3.71 -12.41
N GLY A 227 15.36 -4.95 -11.97
CA GLY A 227 16.29 -5.75 -11.18
C GLY A 227 17.20 -6.67 -12.01
N ASP A 228 17.37 -6.40 -13.31
CA ASP A 228 18.21 -7.17 -14.24
C ASP A 228 17.97 -8.70 -14.20
N CYS A 229 16.70 -9.11 -14.08
CA CYS A 229 16.29 -10.50 -13.98
C CYS A 229 15.05 -10.83 -14.84
N LEU A 230 14.91 -10.15 -15.98
CA LEU A 230 13.79 -10.37 -16.91
C LEU A 230 13.79 -11.78 -17.53
N GLU A 231 14.97 -12.36 -17.79
CA GLU A 231 15.08 -13.74 -18.28
C GLU A 231 14.58 -14.76 -17.26
N GLU A 232 14.86 -14.52 -15.96
CA GLU A 232 14.32 -15.32 -14.87
C GLU A 232 12.79 -15.24 -14.86
N TYR A 233 12.22 -14.03 -14.97
CA TYR A 233 10.77 -13.84 -15.11
C TYR A 233 10.18 -14.64 -16.29
N ASN A 234 10.79 -14.54 -17.47
CA ASN A 234 10.33 -15.25 -18.67
C ASN A 234 10.35 -16.77 -18.44
N SER A 235 11.42 -17.30 -17.84
CA SER A 235 11.52 -18.73 -17.50
C SER A 235 10.47 -19.19 -16.48
N PHE A 236 10.02 -18.31 -15.57
CA PHE A 236 9.01 -18.64 -14.56
C PHE A 236 7.58 -18.62 -15.10
N PHE A 237 7.27 -17.68 -15.99
CA PHE A 237 5.88 -17.34 -16.34
C PHE A 237 5.51 -17.57 -17.81
N LEU A 238 6.49 -17.63 -18.71
CA LEU A 238 6.21 -17.87 -20.12
C LEU A 238 6.48 -19.36 -20.45
N PRO A 239 5.55 -20.03 -21.15
CA PRO A 239 5.81 -21.38 -21.63
C PRO A 239 6.98 -21.37 -22.64
N ILE A 240 7.84 -22.39 -22.53
CA ILE A 240 8.95 -22.69 -23.44
C ILE A 240 8.42 -22.99 -24.85
#